data_AF-A0A9N9V2P7-F1
#
_entry.id   AF-A0A9N9V2P7-F1
#
_cell.length_a   1.000
_cell.length_b   1.000
_cell.length_c   1.000
_cell.angle_alpha   90.00
_cell.angle_beta   90.00
_cell.angle_gamma   90.00
#
_symmetry.space_group_name_H-M   'P 1'
#
loop_
_entity.id
_entity.type
_entity.pdbx_description
1 polymer ?
#
loop_
_entity_poly.entity_id
_entity_poly.type
_entity_poly.pdbx_seq_one_letter_code
_entity_poly.pdbx_strand_id
1 'polypeptide(L)'
;MISSRERIVIVGQFKLTLTGSAGIIGLNVALVLAQRGLGDQITVAAEHHPGDPAPSYTSPWAGCNFSAIFGRDKNALRWDKKGYAHLSSLAATDSSKTFVRETESIKYWDNDAPEEKI
;
A
#
# COMPACT_ATOMS: atom_id res chain seq x y z
N MET A 1 -14.21 -40.82 38.63
CA MET A 1 -14.54 -39.57 37.90
C MET A 1 -13.43 -39.33 36.89
N ILE A 2 -13.67 -39.62 35.61
CA ILE A 2 -12.65 -39.52 34.57
C ILE A 2 -12.67 -38.08 34.05
N SER A 3 -11.61 -37.32 34.32
CA SER A 3 -11.40 -35.98 33.76
C SER A 3 -10.61 -36.13 32.45
N SER A 4 -11.29 -35.90 31.33
CA SER A 4 -10.63 -35.75 30.02
C SER A 4 -10.10 -34.32 29.91
N ARG A 5 -8.79 -34.16 29.73
CA ARG A 5 -8.19 -32.89 29.30
C ARG A 5 -8.20 -32.86 27.78
N GLU A 6 -9.19 -32.21 27.20
CA GLU A 6 -9.16 -31.88 25.78
C GLU A 6 -8.09 -30.80 25.55
N ARG A 7 -7.01 -31.17 24.86
CA ARG A 7 -6.12 -30.19 24.24
C ARG A 7 -6.80 -29.73 22.96
N ILE A 8 -7.42 -28.55 22.99
CA ILE A 8 -7.80 -27.85 21.77
C ILE A 8 -6.50 -27.44 21.09
N VAL A 9 -6.08 -28.21 20.09
CA VAL A 9 -5.05 -27.78 19.14
C VAL A 9 -5.78 -26.94 18.09
N ILE A 10 -5.66 -25.62 18.18
CA ILE A 10 -6.07 -24.75 17.07
C ILE A 10 -5.02 -24.92 15.96
N VAL A 11 -5.24 -25.88 15.05
CA VAL A 11 -4.53 -25.92 13.76
C VAL A 11 -5.26 -24.97 12.80
N GLY A 12 -5.22 -23.67 13.11
CA GLY A 12 -5.73 -22.63 12.24
C GLY A 12 -4.58 -22.04 11.44
N GLN A 13 -4.39 -22.47 10.20
CA GLN A 13 -3.59 -21.71 9.24
C GLN A 13 -4.21 -20.31 9.17
N PHE A 14 -3.46 -19.28 9.57
CA PHE A 14 -3.93 -17.89 9.60
C PHE A 14 -3.96 -17.36 8.16
N LYS A 15 -4.95 -17.78 7.36
CA LYS A 15 -5.05 -17.38 5.96
C LYS A 15 -5.70 -15.99 5.88
N LEU A 16 -4.90 -14.97 5.54
CA LEU A 16 -5.40 -13.62 5.34
C LEU A 16 -5.81 -13.46 3.87
N THR A 17 -7.12 -13.30 3.65
CA THR A 17 -7.67 -12.99 2.32
C THR A 17 -7.93 -11.49 2.21
N LEU A 18 -7.27 -10.83 1.24
CA LEU A 18 -7.59 -9.46 0.86
C LEU A 18 -8.61 -9.49 -0.28
N THR A 19 -9.86 -9.13 0.02
CA THR A 19 -10.96 -9.12 -0.96
C THR A 19 -11.06 -7.78 -1.69
N GLY A 20 -11.26 -7.82 -3.01
CA GLY A 20 -11.51 -6.64 -3.85
C GLY A 20 -10.31 -5.69 -3.99
N SER A 21 -9.10 -6.14 -3.66
CA SER A 21 -7.96 -5.26 -3.40
C SER A 21 -6.67 -5.73 -4.08
N ALA A 22 -6.66 -5.81 -5.42
CA ALA A 22 -5.43 -5.91 -6.21
C ALA A 22 -4.96 -4.55 -6.77
N GLY A 23 -5.48 -3.44 -6.24
CA GLY A 23 -4.94 -2.10 -6.47
C GLY A 23 -3.76 -1.77 -5.56
N ILE A 24 -3.22 -0.55 -5.69
CA ILE A 24 -2.01 -0.12 -4.99
C ILE A 24 -2.08 -0.33 -3.47
N ILE A 25 -3.23 -0.09 -2.84
CA ILE A 25 -3.41 -0.27 -1.40
C ILE A 25 -3.27 -1.74 -1.01
N GLY A 26 -4.01 -2.64 -1.66
CA GLY A 26 -4.03 -4.05 -1.30
C GLY A 26 -2.73 -4.78 -1.65
N LEU A 27 -2.13 -4.47 -2.80
CA LEU A 27 -0.84 -5.03 -3.19
C LEU A 27 0.29 -4.54 -2.29
N ASN A 28 0.27 -3.26 -1.87
CA ASN A 28 1.26 -2.75 -0.92
C ASN A 28 1.13 -3.42 0.46
N VAL A 29 -0.10 -3.62 0.95
CA VAL A 29 -0.33 -4.36 2.20
C VAL A 29 0.16 -5.80 2.07
N ALA A 30 -0.19 -6.50 0.99
CA ALA A 30 0.28 -7.86 0.73
C ALA A 30 1.81 -7.94 0.69
N LEU A 31 2.47 -7.01 0.01
CA LEU A 31 3.92 -6.94 -0.07
C LEU A 31 4.57 -6.73 1.31
N VAL A 32 4.08 -5.76 2.10
CA VAL A 32 4.61 -5.49 3.44
C VAL A 32 4.42 -6.69 4.36
N LEU A 33 3.30 -7.40 4.28
CA LEU A 33 3.07 -8.61 5.06
C LEU A 33 3.96 -9.77 4.59
N ALA A 34 4.15 -9.93 3.28
CA ALA A 34 5.06 -10.93 2.72
C ALA A 34 6.51 -10.71 3.17
N GLN A 35 6.99 -9.46 3.16
CA GLN A 35 8.31 -9.06 3.68
C GLN A 35 8.48 -9.36 5.18
N ARG A 36 7.38 -9.50 5.93
CA ARG A 36 7.38 -9.90 7.35
C ARG A 36 7.31 -11.42 7.56
N GLY A 37 7.45 -12.22 6.50
CA GLY A 37 7.44 -13.68 6.55
C GLY A 37 6.03 -14.28 6.53
N LEU A 38 4.99 -13.50 6.20
CA LEU A 38 3.62 -13.98 6.10
C LEU A 38 3.20 -14.31 4.65
N GLY A 39 4.16 -14.35 3.71
CA GLY A 39 3.89 -14.53 2.27
C GLY A 39 3.02 -15.76 1.98
N ASP A 40 3.38 -16.90 2.56
CA ASP A 40 2.68 -18.18 2.35
C ASP A 40 1.26 -18.21 2.96
N GLN A 41 0.93 -17.21 3.77
CA GLN A 41 -0.35 -17.09 4.47
C GLN A 41 -1.29 -16.07 3.81
N ILE A 42 -0.84 -15.39 2.75
CA ILE A 42 -1.61 -14.32 2.09
C ILE A 42 -2.19 -14.85 0.78
N THR A 43 -3.46 -14.52 0.54
CA THR A 43 -4.06 -14.68 -0.78
C THR A 43 -4.75 -13.37 -1.16
N VAL A 44 -4.36 -12.80 -2.30
CA VAL A 44 -5.03 -11.61 -2.87
C VAL A 44 -6.13 -12.12 -3.80
N ALA A 45 -7.38 -11.88 -3.44
CA ALA A 45 -8.54 -12.26 -4.22
C ALA A 45 -9.28 -11.00 -4.69
N ALA A 46 -9.27 -10.73 -5.99
CA ALA A 46 -9.87 -9.52 -6.56
C ALA A 46 -10.60 -9.84 -7.86
N GLU A 47 -11.58 -9.01 -8.20
CA GLU A 47 -12.30 -9.07 -9.48
C GLU A 47 -11.44 -8.57 -10.65
N HIS A 48 -10.57 -7.59 -10.37
CA HIS A 48 -9.66 -6.98 -11.33
C HIS A 48 -8.24 -7.03 -10.82
N HIS A 49 -7.29 -7.23 -11.72
CA HIS A 49 -5.86 -7.32 -11.44
C HIS A 49 -5.06 -6.26 -12.21
N PRO A 50 -3.79 -5.99 -11.84
CA PRO A 50 -2.92 -5.14 -12.65
C PRO A 50 -2.89 -5.59 -14.11
N GLY A 51 -3.22 -4.67 -15.02
CA GLY A 51 -3.38 -4.96 -16.46
C GLY A 51 -4.84 -4.87 -16.93
N ASP A 52 -5.82 -5.05 -16.04
CA ASP A 52 -7.24 -4.98 -16.41
C ASP A 52 -7.72 -3.52 -16.48
N PRO A 53 -8.30 -3.07 -17.61
CA PRO A 53 -8.99 -1.79 -17.67
C PRO A 53 -10.45 -1.97 -17.23
N ALA A 54 -10.79 -1.49 -16.04
CA ALA A 54 -12.18 -1.49 -15.55
C ALA A 54 -12.51 -0.18 -14.84
N PRO A 55 -13.68 0.43 -15.06
CA PRO A 55 -14.11 1.64 -14.33
C PRO A 55 -14.21 1.41 -12.81
N SER A 56 -14.55 0.19 -12.40
CA SER A 56 -14.58 -0.28 -11.01
C SER A 56 -13.18 -0.49 -10.41
N TYR A 57 -12.12 -0.48 -11.21
CA TYR A 57 -10.74 -0.65 -10.78
C TYR A 57 -9.98 0.66 -10.95
N THR A 58 -9.78 1.40 -9.86
CA THR A 58 -9.31 2.79 -9.92
C THR A 58 -7.79 2.93 -10.14
N SER A 59 -6.99 1.92 -9.75
CA SER A 59 -5.53 2.03 -9.77
C SER A 59 -4.92 2.25 -11.16
N PRO A 60 -5.39 1.61 -12.26
CA PRO A 60 -4.89 1.86 -13.61
C PRO A 60 -5.15 3.27 -14.15
N TRP A 61 -6.15 3.98 -13.61
CA TRP A 61 -6.50 5.33 -14.06
C TRP A 61 -5.69 6.43 -13.35
N ALA A 62 -4.88 6.07 -12.35
CA ALA A 62 -4.01 7.01 -11.68
C ALA A 62 -2.81 7.40 -12.56
N GLY A 63 -2.35 8.64 -12.43
CA GLY A 63 -1.22 9.18 -13.19
C GLY A 63 0.10 8.42 -13.03
N CYS A 64 0.74 8.32 -11.86
CA CYS A 64 0.48 8.83 -10.52
C CYS A 64 1.72 9.63 -10.07
N ASN A 65 1.56 10.74 -9.33
CA ASN A 65 2.67 11.50 -8.74
C ASN A 65 2.49 11.64 -7.23
N PHE A 66 3.59 11.78 -6.50
CA PHE A 66 3.52 12.09 -5.07
C PHE A 66 3.35 13.61 -4.88
N SER A 67 2.23 14.01 -4.29
CA SER A 67 1.97 15.38 -3.89
C SER A 67 1.36 15.41 -2.49
N ALA A 68 2.15 15.83 -1.50
CA ALA A 68 1.65 16.11 -0.17
C ALA A 68 0.75 17.35 -0.22
N ILE A 69 -0.55 17.11 -0.33
CA ILE A 69 -1.59 18.14 -0.47
C ILE A 69 -2.43 18.32 0.81
N PHE A 70 -2.27 17.43 1.80
CA PHE A 70 -3.06 17.44 3.03
C PHE A 70 -2.34 18.19 4.15
N GLY A 71 -2.40 19.51 4.12
CA GLY A 71 -1.59 20.37 4.99
C GLY A 71 -1.93 20.46 6.47
N ARG A 72 -2.91 19.71 6.99
CA ARG A 72 -3.36 19.89 8.41
C ARG A 72 -3.77 18.63 9.15
N ASP A 73 -4.02 17.51 8.46
CA ASP A 73 -4.32 16.25 9.14
C ASP A 73 -3.03 15.53 9.51
N LYS A 74 -2.76 15.43 10.82
CA LYS A 74 -1.57 14.77 11.36
C LYS A 74 -1.46 13.30 10.93
N ASN A 75 -2.59 12.61 10.75
CA ASN A 75 -2.57 11.22 10.28
C ASN A 75 -2.20 11.15 8.81
N ALA A 76 -2.77 12.01 7.96
CA ALA A 76 -2.40 12.10 6.56
C ALA A 76 -0.91 12.42 6.40
N LEU A 77 -0.42 13.45 7.09
CA LEU A 77 1.01 13.84 7.08
C LEU A 77 1.94 12.69 7.52
N ARG A 78 1.55 11.91 8.53
CA ARG A 78 2.30 10.73 8.97
C ARG A 78 2.42 9.68 7.86
N TRP A 79 1.36 9.44 7.11
CA TRP A 79 1.36 8.46 6.01
C TRP A 79 2.10 9.01 4.79
N ASP A 80 1.93 10.29 4.47
CA ASP A 80 2.65 10.99 3.40
C ASP A 80 4.16 10.93 3.64
N LYS A 81 4.63 11.23 4.86
CA LYS A 81 6.06 11.15 5.20
C LYS A 81 6.63 9.75 5.00
N LYS A 82 5.89 8.71 5.42
CA LYS A 82 6.31 7.31 5.23
C LYS A 82 6.30 6.90 3.76
N GLY A 83 5.24 7.29 3.04
CA GLY A 83 5.09 7.01 1.61
C GLY A 83 6.20 7.68 0.79
N TYR A 84 6.46 8.96 1.05
CA TYR A 84 7.54 9.70 0.41
C TYR A 84 8.90 9.06 0.66
N ALA A 85 9.24 8.77 1.93
CA ALA A 85 10.52 8.13 2.26
C ALA A 85 10.69 6.77 1.53
N HIS A 86 9.63 5.97 1.43
CA HIS A 86 9.67 4.71 0.70
C HIS A 86 9.85 4.93 -0.81
N LEU A 87 9.08 5.84 -1.43
CA LEU A 87 9.20 6.16 -2.85
C LEU A 87 10.59 6.73 -3.19
N SER A 88 11.14 7.62 -2.36
CA SER A 88 12.51 8.13 -2.52
C SER A 88 13.55 7.01 -2.44
N SER A 89 13.37 6.04 -1.54
CA SER A 89 14.28 4.87 -1.46
C SER A 89 14.22 4.00 -2.73
N LEU A 90 13.02 3.82 -3.30
CA LEU A 90 12.83 3.08 -4.56
C LEU A 90 13.44 3.82 -5.75
N ALA A 91 13.31 5.15 -5.79
CA ALA A 91 13.93 5.98 -6.82
C ALA A 91 15.47 5.93 -6.76
N ALA A 92 16.04 5.87 -5.56
CA ALA A 92 17.49 5.85 -5.34
C ALA A 92 18.14 4.48 -5.61
N THR A 93 17.39 3.37 -5.54
CA THR A 93 17.97 2.01 -5.62
C THR A 93 18.28 1.59 -7.06
N ASP A 94 17.28 1.54 -7.93
CA ASP A 94 17.40 1.21 -9.36
C ASP A 94 16.09 1.60 -10.07
N SER A 95 16.00 2.85 -10.53
CA SER A 95 14.77 3.41 -11.12
C SER A 95 14.26 2.63 -12.33
N SER A 96 15.12 1.84 -12.99
CA SER A 96 14.74 0.99 -14.13
C SER A 96 13.93 -0.24 -13.73
N LYS A 97 14.10 -0.71 -12.49
CA LYS A 97 13.38 -1.88 -11.94
C LYS A 97 12.23 -1.48 -11.04
N THR A 98 12.37 -0.37 -10.32
CA THR A 98 11.31 0.11 -9.43
C THR A 98 10.25 0.91 -10.16
N PHE A 99 10.56 1.41 -11.37
CA PHE A 99 9.70 2.31 -12.14
C PHE A 99 9.30 3.59 -11.36
N VAL A 100 10.05 3.92 -10.31
CA VAL A 100 9.89 5.17 -9.54
C VAL A 100 11.06 6.08 -9.90
N ARG A 101 10.76 7.33 -10.27
CA ARG A 101 11.77 8.34 -10.61
C ARG A 101 11.45 9.66 -9.92
N GLU A 102 12.46 10.26 -9.31
CA GLU A 102 12.37 11.65 -8.89
C GLU A 102 12.41 12.55 -10.12
N THR A 103 11.46 13.48 -10.22
CA THR A 103 11.36 14.40 -11.35
C THR A 103 10.91 15.75 -10.82
N GLU A 104 11.53 16.82 -11.32
CA GLU A 104 11.13 18.19 -11.00
C GLU A 104 9.68 18.43 -11.42
N SER A 105 8.90 19.07 -10.55
CA SER A 105 7.49 19.37 -10.81
C SER A 105 7.15 20.79 -10.36
N ILE A 106 6.35 21.48 -11.16
CA ILE A 106 5.78 22.78 -10.84
C ILE A 106 4.31 22.57 -10.45
N LYS A 107 3.88 23.12 -9.32
CA LYS A 107 2.50 23.00 -8.82
C LYS A 107 1.88 24.38 -8.70
N TYR A 108 0.77 24.59 -9.39
CA TYR A 108 -0.05 25.78 -9.29
C TYR A 108 -1.14 25.54 -8.25
N TRP A 109 -1.39 26.53 -7.38
CA TRP A 109 -2.36 26.44 -6.29
C TRP A 109 -3.31 27.61 -6.36
N ASP A 110 -4.62 27.33 -6.27
CA ASP A 110 -5.66 28.37 -6.26
C ASP A 110 -5.76 29.09 -4.89
N ASN A 111 -5.20 28.49 -3.84
CA ASN A 111 -5.16 29.02 -2.46
C ASN A 111 -3.74 28.86 -1.88
N ASP A 112 -3.45 29.53 -0.76
CA ASP A 112 -2.18 29.38 -0.06
C ASP A 112 -1.87 27.90 0.21
N ALA A 113 -0.75 27.45 -0.36
CA ALA A 113 -0.28 26.11 -0.13
C ALA A 113 0.19 25.99 1.33
N PRO A 114 -0.08 24.86 2.00
CA PRO A 114 0.39 24.66 3.36
C PRO A 114 1.92 24.76 3.42
N GLU A 115 2.44 25.47 4.41
CA GLU A 115 3.89 25.65 4.62
C GLU A 115 4.57 24.32 4.96
N GLU A 116 3.92 23.50 5.79
CA GLU A 116 4.41 22.17 6.16
C GLU A 116 3.80 21.11 5.23
N LYS A 117 4.65 20.44 4.46
CA LYS A 117 4.23 19.41 3.50
C LYS A 117 4.73 18.01 3.87
N ILE A 118 5.90 17.84 4.51
CA ILE A 118 6.49 16.53 4.86
C ILE A 118 7.47 16.65 6.04
#